data_AF-A0AA42EHT0-F1
#
_entry.id   AF-A0AA42EHT0-F1
#
_cell.length_a   1.000
_cell.length_b   1.000
_cell.length_c   1.000
_cell.angle_alpha   90.00
_cell.angle_beta   90.00
_cell.angle_gamma   90.00
#
_symmetry.space_group_name_H-M   'P 1'
#
loop_
_entity.id
_entity.type
_entity.pdbx_description
1 polymer ?
#
loop_
_entity_poly.entity_id
_entity_poly.type
_entity_poly.pdbx_seq_one_letter_code
_entity_poly.pdbx_strand_id
1 'polypeptide(L)' 'WEVENKAHWVLDVVYKEDECAVTDEWGAENLAILRRLALNLARLHPKKQSMKGKLTATGWSDEFRDELLLGV' A
#
# COMPACT_ATOMS: atom_id res chain seq x y z
N TRP A 1 20.78 8.01 4.33
CA TRP A 1 20.09 6.75 4.68
C TRP A 1 19.24 6.85 5.95
N GLU A 2 19.54 7.70 6.94
CA GLU A 2 18.70 7.85 8.17
C GLU A 2 17.48 8.80 8.03
N VAL A 3 17.28 9.41 6.85
CA VAL A 3 16.18 10.39 6.62
C VAL A 3 14.96 9.75 5.94
N GLU A 4 15.02 8.48 5.57
CA GLU A 4 13.87 7.76 5.02
C GLU A 4 13.04 7.17 6.16
N ASN A 5 11.84 7.72 6.33
CA ASN A 5 10.88 7.18 7.27
C ASN A 5 10.53 5.71 6.94
N LYS A 6 10.00 4.97 7.92
CA LYS A 6 9.55 3.57 7.72
C LYS A 6 8.46 3.41 6.65
N ALA A 7 7.91 4.49 6.11
CA ALA A 7 6.94 4.45 5.03
C ALA A 7 7.63 4.41 3.65
N HIS A 8 8.74 5.12 3.48
CA HIS A 8 9.47 5.18 2.21
C HIS A 8 9.94 3.80 1.75
N TRP A 9 10.63 3.04 2.62
CA TRP A 9 11.02 1.66 2.31
C TRP A 9 9.85 0.76 1.88
N VAL A 10 8.66 0.96 2.45
CA VAL A 10 7.48 0.18 2.08
C VAL A 10 6.94 0.62 0.71
N LEU A 11 7.00 1.91 0.39
CA LEU A 11 6.61 2.42 -0.92
C LEU A 11 7.54 1.87 -2.02
N ASP A 12 8.85 1.87 -1.80
CA ASP A 12 9.80 1.43 -2.83
C ASP A 12 9.77 -0.10 -2.99
N VAL A 13 9.75 -0.85 -1.88
CA VAL A 13 9.91 -2.32 -1.93
C VAL A 13 8.59 -3.07 -2.06
N VAL A 14 7.51 -2.59 -1.44
CA VAL A 14 6.21 -3.27 -1.48
C VAL A 14 5.35 -2.79 -2.64
N TYR A 15 5.37 -1.48 -2.92
CA TYR A 15 4.61 -0.92 -4.05
C TYR A 15 5.43 -0.79 -5.34
N LYS A 16 6.75 -1.03 -5.31
CA LYS A 16 7.62 -0.89 -6.48
C LYS A 16 7.46 0.48 -7.14
N GLU A 17 7.41 1.52 -6.31
CA GLU A 17 7.13 2.89 -6.75
C GLU A 17 8.11 3.36 -7.84
N ASP A 18 9.41 3.07 -7.68
CA ASP A 18 10.45 3.39 -8.67
C ASP A 18 10.22 2.72 -10.03
N GLU A 19 9.60 1.54 -10.06
CA GLU A 19 9.28 0.82 -11.30
C GLU A 19 7.98 1.34 -11.94
N CYS A 20 7.19 2.15 -11.23
CA CYS A 20 5.91 2.66 -11.69
C CYS A 20 6.10 3.93 -12.52
N ALA A 21 6.16 3.77 -13.84
CA ALA A 21 6.18 4.89 -14.77
C ALA A 21 4.79 5.53 -14.88
N VAL A 22 4.65 6.77 -14.40
CA VAL A 22 3.41 7.54 -14.44
C VAL A 22 3.61 8.75 -15.33
N THR A 23 2.82 8.88 -16.39
CA THR A 23 2.94 9.95 -17.40
C THR A 23 1.94 11.08 -17.20
N ASP A 24 1.01 10.94 -16.28
CA ASP A 24 0.00 11.94 -15.95
C ASP A 24 0.60 13.06 -15.08
N GLU A 25 0.14 14.30 -15.29
CA GLU A 25 0.63 15.50 -14.59
C GLU A 25 0.51 15.38 -13.05
N TRP A 26 -0.55 14.74 -12.56
CA TRP A 26 -0.85 14.58 -11.14
C TRP A 26 -0.73 13.12 -10.67
N GLY A 27 -0.41 12.21 -11.58
CA GLY A 27 -0.50 10.78 -11.33
C GLY A 27 0.47 10.31 -10.24
N ALA A 28 1.69 10.85 -10.19
CA ALA A 28 2.67 10.50 -9.17
C ALA A 28 2.18 10.88 -7.76
N GLU A 29 1.64 12.10 -7.60
CA GLU A 29 1.09 12.57 -6.31
C GLU A 29 -0.14 11.77 -5.90
N ASN A 30 -1.08 11.57 -6.83
CA ASN A 30 -2.31 10.81 -6.60
C ASN A 30 -1.99 9.37 -6.16
N LEU A 31 -1.06 8.71 -6.85
CA LEU A 31 -0.65 7.36 -6.49
C LEU A 31 0.07 7.33 -5.14
N ALA A 32 0.91 8.32 -4.83
CA ALA A 32 1.56 8.38 -3.53
C ALA A 32 0.52 8.52 -2.39
N ILE A 33 -0.54 9.31 -2.58
CA ILE A 33 -1.66 9.42 -1.62
C ILE A 33 -2.38 8.08 -1.46
N LEU A 34 -2.75 7.44 -2.56
CA LEU A 34 -3.48 6.16 -2.55
C LEU A 34 -2.66 5.03 -1.91
N ARG A 35 -1.36 4.94 -2.21
CA ARG A 35 -0.45 3.96 -1.61
C ARG A 35 -0.32 4.15 -0.11
N ARG A 36 -0.20 5.41 0.35
CA ARG A 36 -0.18 5.74 1.79
C ARG A 36 -1.49 5.35 2.46
N LEU A 37 -2.63 5.61 1.84
CA LEU A 37 -3.95 5.21 2.35
C LEU A 37 -4.04 3.68 2.50
N ALA A 38 -3.76 2.93 1.44
CA ALA A 38 -3.80 1.47 1.45
C ALA A 38 -2.81 0.86 2.46
N LEU A 39 -1.61 1.44 2.59
CA LEU A 39 -0.64 1.04 3.59
C LEU A 39 -1.15 1.23 5.02
N ASN A 40 -1.81 2.36 5.30
CA ASN A 40 -2.36 2.64 6.62
C ASN A 40 -3.51 1.69 6.97
N LEU A 41 -4.40 1.40 6.02
CA LEU A 41 -5.47 0.39 6.22
C LEU A 41 -4.89 -1.00 6.51
N ALA A 42 -3.91 -1.43 5.72
CA ALA A 42 -3.24 -2.71 5.94
C ALA A 42 -2.48 -2.79 7.28
N ARG A 43 -1.98 -1.65 7.81
CA ARG A 43 -1.40 -1.56 9.16
C ARG A 43 -2.42 -1.75 10.26
N LEU A 44 -3.63 -1.20 10.11
CA LEU A 44 -4.71 -1.31 11.09
C LEU A 44 -5.32 -2.71 11.12
N HIS A 45 -5.24 -3.45 10.02
CA HIS A 45 -5.79 -4.80 9.93
C HIS A 45 -5.19 -5.77 10.97
N PRO A 46 -6.01 -6.50 11.77
CA PRO A 46 -5.54 -7.27 12.93
C PRO A 46 -4.71 -8.53 12.57
N LYS A 47 -4.92 -9.08 11.37
CA LYS A 47 -4.22 -10.27 10.87
C LYS A 47 -2.69 -10.10 10.90
N LYS A 48 -1.99 -11.05 11.52
CA LYS A 48 -0.52 -11.08 11.61
C LYS A 48 0.10 -11.65 10.33
N GLN A 49 0.08 -10.85 9.26
CA GLN A 49 0.74 -11.15 7.98
C GLN A 49 1.69 -10.01 7.59
N SER A 50 2.64 -10.31 6.70
CA SER A 50 3.51 -9.28 6.12
C SER A 50 2.69 -8.22 5.37
N MET A 51 3.22 -6.99 5.27
CA MET A 51 2.52 -5.90 4.57
C MET A 51 2.23 -6.26 3.12
N LYS A 52 3.23 -6.83 2.43
CA LYS A 52 3.09 -7.35 1.07
C LYS A 52 2.00 -8.42 1.00
N GLY A 53 1.95 -9.33 1.97
CA GLY A 53 0.93 -10.39 2.02
C GLY A 53 -0.49 -9.83 2.12
N LYS A 54 -0.72 -8.86 3.01
CA LYS A 54 -2.03 -8.19 3.14
C LYS A 54 -2.45 -7.47 1.86
N LEU A 55 -1.56 -6.65 1.30
CA LEU A 55 -1.83 -5.91 0.07
C LEU A 55 -2.05 -6.83 -1.13
N THR A 56 -1.29 -7.92 -1.20
CA THR A 56 -1.47 -8.95 -2.22
C THR A 56 -2.83 -9.61 -2.04
N ALA A 57 -3.17 -10.10 -0.84
CA ALA A 57 -4.46 -10.73 -0.55
C ALA A 57 -5.66 -9.84 -0.90
N THR A 58 -5.55 -8.52 -0.69
CA THR A 58 -6.55 -7.52 -1.08
C THR A 58 -6.84 -7.52 -2.58
N GLY A 59 -5.86 -7.87 -3.41
CA GLY A 59 -6.03 -8.01 -4.86
C GLY A 59 -6.55 -9.38 -5.32
N TRP A 60 -6.51 -10.41 -4.47
CA TRP A 60 -6.88 -11.79 -4.83
C TRP A 60 -8.18 -12.29 -4.20
N SER A 61 -8.67 -11.66 -3.13
CA SER A 61 -9.90 -12.02 -2.43
C SER A 61 -10.74 -10.79 -2.18
N ASP A 62 -11.97 -10.82 -2.70
CA ASP A 62 -12.93 -9.74 -2.48
C ASP A 62 -13.33 -9.66 -1.00
N GLU A 63 -13.42 -10.79 -0.30
CA GLU A 63 -13.72 -10.84 1.12
C GLU A 63 -12.64 -10.14 1.94
N PHE A 64 -11.36 -10.43 1.67
CA PHE A 64 -10.25 -9.78 2.36
C PHE A 64 -10.15 -8.29 2.00
N ARG A 65 -10.51 -7.91 0.78
CA ARG A 65 -10.57 -6.52 0.37
C ARG A 65 -11.64 -5.76 1.15
N ASP A 66 -12.82 -6.34 1.28
CA ASP A 66 -13.93 -5.72 2.02
C ASP A 66 -13.62 -5.65 3.52
N GLU A 67 -13.01 -6.69 4.11
CA GLU A 67 -12.51 -6.68 5.50
C GLU A 67 -11.54 -5.51 5.73
N LEU A 68 -10.62 -5.28 4.78
CA LEU A 68 -9.61 -4.24 4.89
C LEU A 68 -10.15 -2.82 4.63
N LEU A 69 -11.13 -2.66 3.74
CA LEU A 69 -11.71 -1.35 3.39
C LEU A 69 -12.80 -0.91 4.35
N LEU A 70 -13.63 -1.86 4.80
CA LEU A 70 -14.87 -1.59 5.55
C LEU A 70 -14.77 -2.02 7.02
N GLY A 71 -13.79 -2.86 7.37
CA GLY A 71 -13.61 -3.35 8.73
C GLY A 71 -14.68 -4.35 9.18
N VAL A 72 -15.36 -5.02 8.24
CA VAL A 72 -16.44 -6.00 8.47
C VAL A 72 -16.02 -7.42 8.13
#